data_AF-A0A225X3P9-F1
#
_entry.id   AF-A0A225X3P9-F1
#
_cell.length_a   1.000
_cell.length_b   1.000
_cell.length_c   1.000
_cell.angle_alpha   90.00
_cell.angle_beta   90.00
_cell.angle_gamma   90.00
#
_symmetry.space_group_name_H-M   'P 1'
#
loop_
_entity.id
_entity.type
_entity.pdbx_description
1 polymer ?
#
loop_
_entity_poly.entity_id
_entity_poly.type
_entity_poly.pdbx_seq_one_letter_code
_entity_poly.pdbx_strand_id
1 'polypeptide(L)'
;MMTPFSVTIDASEFVDDLKKMIKKNNENALKVVDGDELELYIAKNDNRWLNRSDLETVTLDEHGCPDGFEKMDPMSYTSKY
;
A
#
# COMPACT_ATOMS: atom_id res chain seq x y z
N MET A 1 -6.08 10.65 14.09
CA MET A 1 -5.53 11.06 12.78
C MET A 1 -4.48 10.04 12.37
N MET A 2 -4.50 9.57 11.12
CA MET A 2 -3.44 8.70 10.61
C MET A 2 -2.25 9.55 10.22
N THR A 3 -1.12 9.35 10.89
CA THR A 3 0.14 10.03 10.58
C THR A 3 0.83 9.23 9.47
N PRO A 4 1.23 9.87 8.35
CA PRO A 4 2.02 9.17 7.33
C PRO A 4 3.32 8.66 7.97
N PHE A 5 3.71 7.44 7.63
CA PHE A 5 4.95 6.82 8.09
C PHE A 5 5.71 6.29 6.88
N SER A 6 7.03 6.24 7.00
CA SER A 6 7.90 5.74 5.95
C SER A 6 8.29 4.29 6.23
N VAL A 7 8.47 3.53 5.15
CA VAL A 7 8.95 2.16 5.19
C VAL A 7 10.13 2.06 4.23
N THR A 8 11.21 1.45 4.69
CA THR A 8 12.39 1.15 3.88
C THR A 8 12.49 -0.36 3.73
N ILE A 9 12.66 -0.82 2.50
CA ILE A 9 12.87 -2.23 2.14
C ILE A 9 14.02 -2.31 1.14
N ASP A 10 14.65 -3.47 1.03
CA ASP A 10 15.68 -3.71 0.02
C ASP A 10 15.05 -3.97 -1.36
N ALA A 11 15.74 -3.60 -2.44
CA ALA A 11 15.23 -3.80 -3.79
C ALA A 11 15.13 -5.29 -4.21
N SER A 12 15.80 -6.19 -3.47
CA SER A 12 15.70 -7.64 -3.66
C SER A 12 14.51 -8.27 -2.93
N GLU A 13 13.79 -7.50 -2.10
CA GLU A 13 12.63 -7.98 -1.35
C GLU A 13 11.34 -7.90 -2.21
N PHE A 14 10.34 -8.66 -1.76
CA PHE A 14 9.05 -8.79 -2.44
C PHE A 14 7.98 -7.91 -1.80
N VAL A 15 6.83 -7.80 -2.46
CA VAL A 15 5.68 -7.06 -1.93
C VAL A 15 5.15 -7.68 -0.63
N ASP A 16 5.29 -8.99 -0.40
CA ASP A 16 4.93 -9.61 0.88
C ASP A 16 5.79 -9.11 2.05
N ASP A 17 7.10 -8.90 1.83
CA ASP A 17 8.02 -8.33 2.81
C ASP A 17 7.69 -6.86 3.09
N LEU A 18 7.29 -6.09 2.07
CA LEU A 18 6.76 -4.74 2.24
C LEU A 18 5.54 -4.73 3.17
N LYS A 19 4.59 -5.65 2.97
CA LYS A 19 3.40 -5.75 3.83
C LYS A 19 3.76 -6.06 5.28
N LYS A 20 4.69 -7.01 5.50
CA LYS A 20 5.20 -7.34 6.85
C LYS A 20 5.83 -6.11 7.51
N MET A 21 6.60 -5.32 6.77
CA MET A 21 7.22 -4.11 7.32
C MET A 21 6.22 -2.98 7.59
N ILE A 22 5.20 -2.79 6.76
CA ILE A 22 4.11 -1.84 7.00
C ILE A 22 3.41 -2.17 8.33
N LYS A 23 3.05 -3.44 8.55
CA LYS A 23 2.46 -3.92 9.80
C LYS A 23 3.37 -3.66 10.99
N LYS A 24 4.65 -4.00 10.89
CA LYS A 24 5.63 -3.81 11.97
C LYS A 24 5.83 -2.34 12.34
N ASN A 25 5.91 -1.45 11.35
CA ASN A 25 6.13 -0.02 11.59
C ASN A 25 4.87 0.72 12.06
N ASN A 26 3.68 0.16 11.87
CA ASN A 26 2.42 0.75 12.27
C ASN A 26 1.55 -0.23 13.10
N GLU A 27 2.20 -0.99 13.98
CA GLU A 27 1.58 -2.10 14.72
C GLU A 27 0.37 -1.66 15.55
N ASN A 28 0.40 -0.45 16.13
CA ASN A 28 -0.71 0.06 16.92
C ASN A 28 -1.97 0.31 16.09
N ALA A 29 -1.83 0.86 14.87
CA ALA A 29 -2.97 1.12 14.00
C ALA A 29 -3.46 -0.15 13.29
N LEU A 30 -2.54 -1.07 13.01
CA LEU A 30 -2.82 -2.30 12.28
C LEU A 30 -2.98 -3.52 13.20
N LYS A 31 -3.12 -3.35 14.51
CA LYS A 31 -3.01 -4.42 15.52
C LYS A 31 -3.82 -5.68 15.21
N VAL A 32 -5.00 -5.52 14.63
CA VAL A 32 -5.96 -6.60 14.33
C VAL A 32 -5.87 -7.16 12.90
N VAL A 33 -5.03 -6.58 12.04
CA VAL A 33 -4.88 -7.00 10.64
C VAL A 33 -3.58 -7.77 10.48
N ASP A 34 -3.61 -8.99 9.97
CA ASP A 34 -2.37 -9.70 9.70
C ASP A 34 -1.64 -9.13 8.48
N GLY A 35 -0.30 -9.20 8.48
CA GLY A 35 0.50 -8.55 7.43
C GLY A 35 0.21 -9.12 6.04
N ASP A 36 -0.07 -10.41 5.95
CA ASP A 36 -0.48 -11.11 4.74
C ASP A 36 -1.90 -10.76 4.26
N GLU A 37 -2.78 -10.33 5.17
CA GLU A 37 -4.13 -9.83 4.85
C GLU A 37 -4.13 -8.40 4.29
N LEU A 38 -3.00 -7.67 4.39
CA LEU A 38 -2.90 -6.34 3.78
C LEU A 38 -2.94 -6.43 2.26
N GLU A 39 -3.81 -5.65 1.64
CA GLU A 39 -3.82 -5.45 0.19
C GLU A 39 -3.22 -4.09 -0.15
N LEU A 40 -2.22 -4.09 -1.04
CA LEU A 40 -1.53 -2.87 -1.47
C LEU A 40 -1.94 -2.53 -2.90
N TYR A 41 -2.28 -1.27 -3.13
CA TYR A 41 -2.71 -0.73 -4.41
C TYR A 41 -1.77 0.39 -4.85
N ILE A 42 -1.41 0.43 -6.13
CA ILE A 42 -0.58 1.49 -6.71
C ILE A 42 -1.45 2.71 -6.97
N ALA A 43 -1.16 3.80 -6.27
CA ALA A 43 -1.80 5.08 -6.45
C ALA A 43 -1.09 5.93 -7.51
N LYS A 44 -1.22 5.53 -8.77
CA LYS A 44 -0.84 6.35 -9.94
C LYS A 44 -2.11 6.71 -10.71
N ASN A 45 -2.35 8.01 -10.88
CA ASN A 45 -3.37 8.51 -11.79
C ASN A 45 -2.66 9.25 -12.93
N ASP A 46 -2.90 8.87 -14.18
CA ASP A 46 -2.27 9.44 -15.38
C ASP A 46 -0.73 9.56 -15.27
N ASN A 47 -0.06 8.50 -14.81
CA ASN A 47 1.40 8.46 -14.57
C ASN A 47 1.92 9.42 -13.48
N ARG A 48 1.04 10.02 -12.67
CA ARG A 48 1.39 10.86 -11.52
C ARG A 48 1.08 10.14 -10.22
N TRP A 49 2.03 10.19 -9.28
CA TRP A 49 1.78 9.76 -7.90
C TRP A 49 0.73 10.65 -7.24
N LEU A 50 -0.27 10.01 -6.61
CA LEU A 50 -1.28 10.73 -5.86
C LEU A 50 -0.66 11.41 -4.63
N ASN A 51 -1.01 12.67 -4.43
CA ASN A 51 -0.70 13.40 -3.21
C ASN A 51 -1.78 13.14 -2.15
N ARG A 52 -1.63 13.76 -0.97
CA ARG A 52 -2.58 13.58 0.14
C ARG A 52 -4.01 13.99 -0.22
N SER A 53 -4.19 15.08 -0.98
CA SER A 53 -5.50 15.55 -1.39
C SER A 53 -6.14 14.63 -2.42
N ASP A 54 -5.36 14.05 -3.32
CA ASP A 54 -5.87 13.05 -4.26
C ASP A 54 -6.34 11.79 -3.52
N LEU A 55 -5.61 11.36 -2.46
CA LEU A 55 -5.98 10.21 -1.62
C LEU A 55 -7.31 10.40 -0.89
N GLU A 56 -7.66 11.63 -0.49
CA GLU A 56 -8.94 11.94 0.17
C GLU A 56 -10.15 11.76 -0.76
N THR A 57 -9.93 11.73 -2.07
CA THR A 57 -10.98 11.57 -3.09
C THR A 57 -11.14 10.14 -3.60
N VAL A 58 -10.32 9.21 -3.09
CA VAL A 58 -10.37 7.79 -3.50
C VAL A 58 -11.68 7.17 -3.05
N THR A 59 -12.45 6.68 -4.01
CA THR A 59 -13.67 5.90 -3.78
C THR A 59 -13.36 4.41 -3.86
N LEU A 60 -14.03 3.63 -3.02
CA LEU A 60 -14.00 2.17 -3.08
C LEU A 60 -15.18 1.66 -3.90
N ASP A 61 -14.97 0.58 -4.64
CA ASP A 61 -16.01 -0.18 -5.32
C ASP A 61 -16.82 -1.05 -4.35
N GLU A 62 -17.76 -1.83 -4.88
CA GLU A 62 -18.63 -2.73 -4.09
C GLU A 62 -17.87 -3.85 -3.36
N HIS A 63 -16.62 -4.11 -3.73
CA HIS A 63 -15.74 -5.10 -3.12
C HIS A 63 -14.75 -4.47 -2.13
N GLY A 64 -14.79 -3.15 -1.94
CA GLY A 64 -13.84 -2.43 -1.11
C GLY A 64 -12.49 -2.17 -1.79
N CYS A 65 -12.40 -2.37 -3.11
CA CYS A 65 -11.21 -2.08 -3.90
C CYS A 65 -11.24 -0.62 -4.37
N PRO A 66 -10.11 0.10 -4.34
CA PRO A 66 -10.06 1.46 -4.88
C PRO A 66 -10.32 1.47 -6.40
N ASP A 67 -11.33 2.24 -6.84
CA ASP A 67 -11.70 2.32 -8.26
C ASP A 67 -10.60 3.02 -9.09
N GLY A 68 -10.19 2.38 -10.18
CA GLY A 68 -9.10 2.87 -11.05
C GLY A 68 -7.67 2.61 -10.54
N PHE A 69 -7.47 1.78 -9.51
CA PHE A 69 -6.15 1.44 -8.98
C PHE A 69 -5.76 -0.01 -9.31
N GLU A 70 -4.46 -0.22 -9.55
CA GLU A 70 -3.92 -1.56 -9.78
C GLU A 70 -3.43 -2.18 -8.47
N LYS A 71 -3.89 -3.41 -8.18
CA LYS A 71 -3.43 -4.20 -7.03
C LYS A 71 -2.02 -4.72 -7.29
N MET A 72 -1.13 -4.57 -6.31
CA MET A 72 0.22 -5.13 -6.42
C MET A 72 0.22 -6.66 -6.30
N ASP A 73 0.94 -7.33 -7.20
CA ASP A 73 1.24 -8.76 -7.10
C ASP A 73 2.20 -9.01 -5.93
N PRO A 74 1.83 -9.83 -4.91
CA PRO A 74 2.69 -10.18 -3.78
C PRO A 74 4.05 -10.75 -4.17
N MET A 75 4.16 -11.42 -5.33
CA MET A 75 5.39 -12.05 -5.81
C MET A 75 6.19 -11.15 -6.76
N SER A 76 5.69 -9.94 -7.04
CA SER A 76 6.44 -8.96 -7.82
C SER A 76 7.52 -8.31 -6.96
N TYR A 77 8.67 -8.03 -7.58
CA TYR A 77 9.72 -7.23 -6.97
C TYR A 77 9.27 -5.78 -6.85
N THR A 78 9.70 -5.11 -5.79
CA THR A 78 9.60 -3.65 -5.70
C THR A 78 10.68 -3.00 -6.57
N SER A 79 10.59 -3.21 -7.88
CA SER A 79 11.45 -2.55 -8.84
C SER A 79 11.34 -1.03 -8.67
N LYS A 80 12.49 -0.37 -8.66
CA LYS A 80 12.67 1.07 -8.52
C LYS A 80 12.17 1.77 -9.80
N TYR A 81 10.85 1.90 -9.94
CA TYR A 81 10.20 2.72 -10.96
C TYR A 81 9.92 4.12 -10.42
#